data_AF-A0A963JUL3-F1
#
_entry.id   AF-A0A963JUL3-F1
#
_cell.length_a   1.000
_cell.length_b   1.000
_cell.length_c   1.000
_cell.angle_alpha   90.00
_cell.angle_beta   90.00
_cell.angle_gamma   90.00
#
_symmetry.space_group_name_H-M   'P 1'
#
loop_
_entity.id
_entity.type
_entity.pdbx_description
1 polymer ?
#
loop_
_entity_poly.entity_id
_entity_poly.type
_entity_poly.pdbx_seq_one_letter_code
_entity_poly.pdbx_strand_id
1 'polypeptide(L)'
;MTIQSGSATTALAPANPWALVPPLGNLDAYISAVNRLPLLTPEEEQSAARALRNDNDLDAAGRLVMSHLRLVVSISRQYLGYGLPHGDLIQEGNVGLMKAVRRFDPDQGVRLVSYAMHW
;
A
#
# COMPACT_ATOMS: atom_id res chain seq x y z
N MET A 1 34.05 -41.59 2.96
CA MET A 1 33.72 -40.59 3.98
C MET A 1 32.71 -39.64 3.35
N THR A 2 31.49 -39.64 3.90
CA THR A 2 30.22 -39.28 3.24
C THR A 2 30.09 -37.80 2.93
N ILE A 3 29.56 -37.49 1.74
CA ILE A 3 29.28 -36.14 1.24
C ILE A 3 27.99 -35.63 1.90
N GLN A 4 28.05 -34.47 2.55
CA GLN A 4 26.93 -33.88 3.28
C GLN A 4 26.02 -33.13 2.31
N SER A 5 24.89 -33.75 1.96
CA SER A 5 23.78 -33.14 1.22
C SER A 5 23.10 -32.08 2.11
N GLY A 6 22.86 -30.90 1.53
CA GLY A 6 22.50 -29.69 2.24
C GLY A 6 21.09 -29.61 2.83
N SER A 7 20.82 -28.48 3.46
CA SER A 7 19.47 -28.02 3.78
C SER A 7 19.31 -26.61 3.22
N ALA A 8 18.59 -26.49 2.10
CA ALA A 8 18.16 -25.19 1.60
C ALA A 8 17.08 -24.65 2.55
N THR A 9 17.35 -23.53 3.21
CA THR A 9 16.35 -22.80 3.99
C THR A 9 15.33 -22.21 3.01
N THR A 10 14.24 -22.93 2.77
CA THR A 10 13.09 -22.40 2.02
C THR A 10 12.46 -21.28 2.85
N ALA A 11 12.75 -20.03 2.51
CA ALA A 11 12.04 -18.89 3.07
C ALA A 11 10.57 -18.97 2.64
N LEU A 12 9.68 -19.19 3.61
CA LEU A 12 8.23 -19.11 3.42
C LEU A 12 7.88 -17.66 3.06
N ALA A 13 7.74 -17.38 1.76
CA ALA A 13 7.11 -16.14 1.33
C ALA A 13 5.63 -16.18 1.76
N PRO A 14 5.09 -15.07 2.29
CA PRO A 14 3.68 -15.01 2.65
C PRO A 14 2.80 -15.29 1.44
N ALA A 15 1.75 -16.09 1.62
CA ALA A 15 0.77 -16.41 0.58
C ALA A 15 0.07 -15.16 0.01
N ASN A 16 0.07 -14.06 0.78
CA ASN A 16 -0.43 -12.76 0.36
C ASN A 16 0.56 -11.66 0.80
N PRO A 17 1.37 -11.10 -0.12
CA PRO A 17 2.33 -10.04 0.22
C PRO A 17 1.66 -8.73 0.68
N TRP A 18 0.36 -8.55 0.43
CA TRP A 18 -0.44 -7.40 0.82
C TRP A 18 -1.10 -7.55 2.22
N ALA A 19 -1.02 -8.73 2.84
CA ALA A 19 -1.67 -9.03 4.12
C ALA A 19 -0.80 -8.72 5.36
N LEU A 20 0.44 -8.25 5.20
CA LEU A 20 1.43 -8.17 6.28
C LEU A 20 1.69 -6.75 6.83
N VAL A 21 0.72 -5.85 6.79
CA VAL A 21 0.90 -4.54 7.42
C VAL A 21 0.61 -4.65 8.92
N PRO A 22 1.61 -4.49 9.81
CA PRO A 22 1.37 -4.55 11.25
C PRO A 22 0.53 -3.34 11.70
N PRO A 23 -0.21 -3.43 12.81
CA PRO A 23 -0.91 -2.28 13.37
C PRO A 23 0.05 -1.12 13.69
N LEU A 24 -0.44 0.11 13.58
CA LEU A 24 0.33 1.34 13.82
C LEU A 24 0.84 1.53 15.27
N GLY A 25 0.52 0.61 16.20
CA GLY A 25 1.04 0.64 17.57
C GLY A 25 2.56 0.59 17.67
N ASN A 26 3.24 0.08 16.64
CA ASN A 26 4.68 0.30 16.43
C ASN A 26 4.89 1.00 15.08
N LEU A 27 5.06 2.33 15.14
CA LEU A 27 5.15 3.18 13.96
C LEU A 27 6.33 2.81 13.04
N ASP A 28 7.50 2.52 13.60
CA ASP A 28 8.69 2.18 12.81
C ASP A 28 8.51 0.83 12.11
N ALA A 29 7.90 -0.15 12.78
CA ALA A 29 7.55 -1.43 12.16
C ALA A 29 6.54 -1.26 11.03
N TYR A 30 5.52 -0.42 11.22
CA TYR A 30 4.55 -0.08 10.17
C TYR A 30 5.23 0.56 8.97
N ILE A 31 6.04 1.61 9.17
CA ILE A 31 6.75 2.31 8.10
C ILE A 31 7.69 1.35 7.35
N SER A 32 8.39 0.48 8.08
CA SER A 32 9.27 -0.53 7.49
C SER A 32 8.50 -1.54 6.63
N ALA A 33 7.35 -2.01 7.10
CA ALA A 33 6.48 -2.92 6.37
C ALA A 33 5.90 -2.27 5.09
N VAL A 34 5.34 -1.06 5.22
CA VAL A 34 4.78 -0.30 4.09
C VAL A 34 5.82 -0.07 2.99
N ASN A 35 7.06 0.25 3.36
CA ASN A 35 8.14 0.45 2.38
C ASN A 35 8.54 -0.81 1.59
N ARG A 36 8.21 -2.00 2.09
CA ARG A 36 8.47 -3.28 1.42
C ARG A 36 7.30 -3.76 0.55
N LEU A 37 6.14 -3.11 0.62
CA LEU A 37 5.00 -3.47 -0.19
C LEU A 37 5.34 -3.31 -1.68
N PRO A 38 4.94 -4.28 -2.52
CA PRO A 38 5.15 -4.18 -3.96
C PRO A 38 4.36 -3.01 -4.54
N LEU A 39 4.98 -2.31 -5.48
CA LEU A 39 4.32 -1.29 -6.28
C LEU A 39 3.59 -1.96 -7.44
N LEU A 40 2.44 -1.42 -7.82
CA LEU A 40 1.74 -1.86 -9.03
C LEU A 40 2.35 -1.21 -10.27
N THR A 41 2.47 -1.97 -11.35
CA THR A 41 2.71 -1.39 -12.66
C THR A 41 1.49 -0.58 -13.12
N PRO A 42 1.63 0.31 -14.12
CA PRO A 42 0.48 1.04 -14.67
C PRO A 42 -0.65 0.13 -15.15
N GLU A 43 -0.31 -1.02 -15.74
CA GLU A 43 -1.27 -2.00 -16.25
C GLU A 43 -2.00 -2.71 -15.11
N GLU A 44 -1.28 -3.09 -14.05
CA GLU A 44 -1.87 -3.69 -12.85
C GLU A 44 -2.77 -2.69 -12.11
N GLU A 45 -2.37 -1.42 -12.02
CA GLU A 45 -3.17 -0.34 -11.44
C GLU A 45 -4.47 -0.14 -12.24
N GLN A 46 -4.40 -0.09 -13.57
CA GLN A 46 -5.59 -0.02 -14.42
C GLN A 46 -6.50 -1.24 -14.26
N SER A 47 -5.92 -2.45 -14.26
CA SER A 47 -6.68 -3.69 -14.09
C SER A 47 -7.42 -3.72 -12.75
N ALA A 48 -6.72 -3.40 -11.66
CA ALA A 48 -7.32 -3.36 -10.32
C ALA A 48 -8.38 -2.25 -10.21
N ALA A 49 -8.12 -1.07 -10.77
CA ALA A 49 -9.09 0.03 -10.75
C ALA A 49 -10.36 -0.31 -11.55
N ARG A 50 -10.23 -0.98 -12.70
CA ARG A 50 -11.39 -1.46 -13.48
C ARG A 50 -12.17 -2.54 -12.74
N ALA A 51 -11.49 -3.51 -12.12
CA ALA A 51 -12.13 -4.56 -11.32
C ALA A 51 -12.90 -3.97 -10.13
N LEU A 52 -12.30 -3.02 -9.39
CA LEU A 52 -12.98 -2.30 -8.33
C LEU A 52 -14.21 -1.54 -8.85
N ARG A 53 -14.09 -0.82 -9.97
CA ARG A 53 -15.19 0.00 -10.50
C ARG A 53 -16.36 -0.85 -11.02
N ASN A 54 -16.05 -1.91 -11.76
CA ASN A 54 -17.05 -2.70 -12.48
C ASN A 54 -17.67 -3.78 -11.58
N ASP A 55 -16.86 -4.42 -10.75
CA ASP A 55 -17.25 -5.62 -9.99
C ASP A 55 -17.28 -5.37 -8.48
N ASN A 56 -16.95 -4.16 -8.02
CA ASN A 56 -16.80 -3.81 -6.61
C ASN A 56 -15.83 -4.76 -5.86
N ASP A 57 -14.77 -5.18 -6.57
CA ASP A 57 -13.74 -6.09 -6.07
C ASP A 57 -12.94 -5.46 -4.92
N LEU A 58 -13.17 -5.98 -3.71
CA LEU A 58 -12.53 -5.51 -2.49
C LEU A 58 -11.05 -5.88 -2.42
N ASP A 59 -10.64 -6.99 -3.04
CA ASP A 59 -9.23 -7.37 -3.12
C ASP A 59 -8.48 -6.41 -4.04
N ALA A 60 -9.10 -6.00 -5.14
CA ALA A 60 -8.57 -4.96 -6.02
C ALA A 60 -8.44 -3.61 -5.30
N ALA A 61 -9.45 -3.21 -4.52
CA ALA A 61 -9.35 -2.02 -3.66
C ALA A 61 -8.19 -2.12 -2.67
N GLY A 62 -8.04 -3.28 -2.01
CA GLY A 62 -6.94 -3.56 -1.11
C GLY A 62 -5.58 -3.39 -1.79
N ARG A 63 -5.39 -3.96 -2.99
CA ARG A 63 -4.16 -3.83 -3.77
C ARG A 63 -3.84 -2.37 -4.13
N LEU A 64 -4.84 -1.60 -4.55
CA LEU A 64 -4.68 -0.17 -4.87
C LEU A 64 -4.27 0.63 -3.63
N VAL A 65 -4.94 0.43 -2.49
CA VAL A 65 -4.61 1.12 -1.24
C VAL A 65 -3.20 0.72 -0.75
N MET A 66 -2.93 -0.57 -0.62
CA MET A 66 -1.68 -1.09 -0.05
C MET A 66 -0.45 -0.65 -0.85
N SER A 67 -0.52 -0.67 -2.20
CA SER A 67 0.57 -0.22 -3.07
C SER A 67 0.89 1.28 -2.94
N HIS A 68 -0.04 2.08 -2.40
CA HIS A 68 0.08 3.53 -2.26
C HIS A 68 0.33 4.00 -0.82
N LEU A 69 0.37 3.12 0.18
CA LEU A 69 0.65 3.51 1.57
C LEU A 69 2.02 4.21 1.73
N ARG A 70 3.00 3.88 0.89
CA ARG A 70 4.32 4.54 0.87
C ARG A 70 4.21 6.03 0.56
N LEU A 71 3.29 6.40 -0.32
CA LEU A 71 3.00 7.79 -0.64
C LEU A 71 2.45 8.52 0.59
N VAL A 72 1.49 7.91 1.29
CA VAL A 72 0.90 8.50 2.51
C VAL A 72 1.98 8.76 3.57
N VAL A 73 2.86 7.79 3.80
CA VAL A 73 3.99 7.96 4.72
C VAL A 73 4.94 9.08 4.26
N SER A 74 5.18 9.22 2.96
CA SER A 74 6.03 10.32 2.45
C SER A 74 5.39 11.70 2.61
N ILE A 75 4.08 11.82 2.37
CA ILE A 75 3.35 13.10 2.44
C ILE A 75 3.17 13.53 3.89
N SER A 76 2.79 12.61 4.77
CA SER A 76 2.59 12.90 6.21
C SER A 76 3.82 13.53 6.88
N ARG A 77 5.04 13.22 6.42
CA ARG A 77 6.27 13.83 6.91
C ARG A 77 6.33 15.34 6.72
N GLN A 78 5.67 15.87 5.69
CA GLN A 78 5.63 17.31 5.39
C GLN A 78 4.78 18.09 6.41
N TYR A 79 3.93 17.39 7.17
CA TYR A 79 3.04 17.96 8.18
C TYR A 79 3.57 17.75 9.61
N LEU A 80 4.78 17.23 9.77
CA LEU A 80 5.43 17.16 11.07
C LEU A 80 5.74 18.57 11.59
N GLY A 81 5.62 18.75 12.90
CA GLY A 81 5.85 20.04 13.56
C GLY A 81 4.60 20.93 13.70
N TYR A 82 3.46 20.56 13.12
CA TYR A 82 2.18 21.26 13.27
C TYR A 82 1.35 20.81 14.49
N GLY A 83 1.97 20.07 15.44
CA GLY A 83 1.34 19.67 16.69
C GLY A 83 0.59 18.33 16.67
N LEU A 84 0.54 17.64 15.53
CA LEU A 84 -0.05 16.29 15.42
C LEU A 84 1.02 15.18 15.46
N PRO A 85 0.77 14.06 16.16
CA PRO A 85 1.59 12.86 16.07
C PRO A 85 1.69 12.32 14.64
N HIS A 86 2.85 11.76 14.27
CA HIS A 86 3.05 11.23 12.91
C HIS A 86 2.09 10.09 12.57
N GLY A 87 1.79 9.22 13.53
CA GLY A 87 0.81 8.14 13.37
C GLY A 87 -0.58 8.67 12.99
N ASP A 88 -1.01 9.77 13.60
CA ASP A 88 -2.32 10.38 13.34
C ASP A 88 -2.37 10.99 11.93
N LEU A 89 -1.30 11.67 11.51
CA LEU A 89 -1.15 12.18 10.14
C LEU A 89 -1.21 11.06 9.10
N ILE A 90 -0.56 9.92 9.37
CA ILE A 90 -0.61 8.74 8.51
C ILE A 90 -2.04 8.18 8.46
N GLN A 91 -2.74 8.12 9.58
CA GLN A 91 -4.11 7.60 9.63
C GLN A 91 -5.09 8.46 8.83
N GLU A 92 -5.03 9.77 9.00
CA GLU A 92 -5.84 10.70 8.19
C GLU A 92 -5.51 10.56 6.70
N GLY A 93 -4.22 10.47 6.34
CA GLY A 93 -3.81 10.25 4.97
C GLY A 93 -4.26 8.89 4.39
N ASN A 94 -4.26 7.83 5.20
CA ASN A 94 -4.80 6.52 4.80
C ASN A 94 -6.30 6.61 4.52
N VAL A 95 -7.05 7.37 5.32
CA VAL A 95 -8.48 7.64 5.09
C VAL A 95 -8.70 8.44 3.81
N GLY A 96 -7.89 9.47 3.56
CA GLY A 96 -7.88 10.21 2.29
C GLY A 96 -7.66 9.29 1.09
N LEU A 97 -6.63 8.44 1.16
CA LEU A 97 -6.32 7.46 0.13
C LEU A 97 -7.48 6.48 -0.12
N MET A 98 -8.11 5.95 0.93
CA MET A 98 -9.29 5.07 0.78
C MET A 98 -10.44 5.79 0.05
N LYS A 99 -10.69 7.07 0.38
CA LYS A 99 -11.71 7.88 -0.30
C LYS A 99 -11.36 8.14 -1.76
N ALA A 100 -10.07 8.34 -2.06
CA ALA A 100 -9.55 8.50 -3.41
C ALA A 100 -9.74 7.23 -4.24
N VAL A 101 -9.29 6.07 -3.73
CA VAL A 101 -9.42 4.78 -4.40
C VAL A 101 -10.88 4.47 -4.75
N ARG A 102 -11.80 4.74 -3.83
CA ARG A 102 -13.24 4.51 -4.06
C ARG A 102 -13.83 5.35 -5.21
N ARG A 103 -13.24 6.50 -5.52
CA ARG A 103 -13.75 7.46 -6.52
C ARG A 103 -12.86 7.61 -7.75
N PHE A 104 -11.77 6.85 -7.79
CA PHE A 104 -10.83 6.89 -8.89
C PHE A 104 -11.47 6.31 -10.16
N ASP A 105 -11.36 7.04 -11.25
CA ASP A 105 -11.82 6.60 -12.57
C ASP A 105 -10.61 6.28 -13.46
N PRO A 106 -10.35 4.98 -13.77
CA PRO A 106 -9.19 4.58 -14.57
C PRO A 106 -9.25 5.05 -16.03
N ASP A 107 -10.39 5.53 -16.53
CA ASP A 107 -10.54 5.99 -17.92
C ASP A 107 -10.16 7.48 -18.11
N GLN A 108 -9.87 8.22 -17.03
CA GLN A 108 -9.46 9.64 -17.09
C GLN A 108 -8.01 9.84 -17.54
N GLY A 109 -7.24 8.76 -17.74
CA GLY A 109 -5.85 8.84 -18.21
C GLY A 109 -4.84 9.39 -17.20
N VAL A 110 -5.24 9.57 -15.94
CA VAL A 110 -4.34 9.98 -14.84
C VAL A 110 -3.97 8.81 -13.96
N ARG A 111 -2.78 8.86 -13.34
CA ARG A 111 -2.34 7.86 -12.38
C ARG A 111 -3.08 8.03 -11.05
N LEU A 112 -3.31 6.92 -10.34
CA LEU A 112 -3.94 6.96 -9.02
C LEU A 112 -3.17 7.85 -8.05
N VAL A 113 -1.82 7.80 -8.08
CA VAL A 113 -0.96 8.67 -7.27
C VAL A 113 -1.29 10.16 -7.44
N SER A 114 -1.51 10.60 -8.69
CA SER A 114 -1.84 12.00 -9.00
C SER A 114 -3.22 12.38 -8.48
N TYR A 115 -4.19 11.49 -8.64
CA TYR A 115 -5.54 11.70 -8.15
C TYR A 115 -5.59 11.73 -6.60
N ALA A 116 -4.88 10.82 -5.94
CA ALA A 116 -4.87 10.66 -4.49
C ALA A 116 -4.29 11.86 -3.74
N MET A 117 -3.41 12.66 -4.36
CA MET A 117 -2.85 13.87 -3.74
C MET A 117 -3.87 14.99 -3.49
N HIS A 118 -5.07 14.92 -4.09
CA HIS A 118 -6.13 15.92 -3.93
C HIS A 118 -7.16 15.59 -2.85
N TRP A 119 -6.93 14.50 -2.10
CA TRP A 119 -7.80 14.03 -1.03
C TRP A 119 -7.21 14.32 0.34
#